data_AF-A0A1G2Q081-F1
#
_entry.id   AF-A0A1G2Q081-F1
#
_cell.length_a   1.000
_cell.length_b   1.000
_cell.length_c   1.000
_cell.angle_alpha   90.00
_cell.angle_beta   90.00
_cell.angle_gamma   90.00
#
_symmetry.space_group_name_H-M   'P 1'
#
loop_
_entity.id
_entity.type
_entity.pdbx_description
1 polymer ?
#
loop_
_entity_poly.entity_id
_entity_poly.type
_entity_poly.pdbx_seq_one_letter_code
_entity_poly.pdbx_strand_id
1 'polypeptide(L)'
;MKKRYKIPLIVFGTLAVFYFVLVIIRMFHFYNLDKTNEQVAKIHNTKLTMDDVIGKNLPPDPGAEADKTIQGVDANKNGIRDDVELAIFKKYPDSAKIRAVLLQYALALQMEAVQEVVNEETVTEVVTEQSRAHDCLSDALVPRKTPESAREYSDTEKIDTYINFVEKKQYNTAERKKAKTDFVEKIGSFNSLTGVCDIDYSSLSN
;
A
#
# COMPACT_ATOMS: atom_id res chain seq x y z
N MET A 1 68.15 -9.86 -6.99
CA MET A 1 67.38 -8.88 -6.19
C MET A 1 65.94 -8.61 -6.68
N LYS A 2 65.63 -8.63 -7.99
CA LYS A 2 64.28 -8.31 -8.54
C LYS A 2 63.07 -9.17 -8.09
N LYS A 3 63.25 -10.34 -7.47
CA LYS A 3 62.14 -11.26 -7.12
C LYS A 3 61.43 -10.92 -5.81
N ARG A 4 62.09 -10.25 -4.86
CA ARG A 4 61.54 -9.98 -3.51
C ARG A 4 60.48 -8.88 -3.47
N TYR A 5 60.49 -7.94 -4.42
CA TYR A 5 59.53 -6.83 -4.48
C TYR A 5 58.22 -7.20 -5.20
N LYS A 6 58.20 -8.33 -5.94
CA LYS A 6 57.01 -8.77 -6.68
C LYS A 6 55.92 -9.33 -5.77
N ILE A 7 56.30 -10.02 -4.69
CA ILE A 7 55.36 -10.61 -3.73
C ILE A 7 54.53 -9.53 -3.01
N PRO A 8 55.13 -8.49 -2.38
CA PRO A 8 54.34 -7.44 -1.74
C PRO A 8 53.48 -6.68 -2.75
N LEU A 9 53.98 -6.40 -3.96
CA LEU A 9 53.20 -5.74 -5.01
C LEU A 9 51.97 -6.55 -5.43
N ILE A 10 52.10 -7.87 -5.57
CA ILE A 10 50.97 -8.76 -5.86
C ILE A 10 49.96 -8.74 -4.71
N VAL A 11 50.43 -8.83 -3.46
CA VAL A 11 49.56 -8.80 -2.27
C VAL A 11 48.81 -7.46 -2.16
N PHE A 12 49.49 -6.33 -2.33
CA PHE A 12 48.84 -5.01 -2.34
C PHE A 12 47.88 -4.85 -3.51
N GLY A 13 48.24 -5.34 -4.70
CA GLY A 13 47.35 -5.35 -5.87
C GLY A 13 46.07 -6.16 -5.62
N THR A 14 46.20 -7.36 -5.03
CA THR A 14 45.03 -8.19 -4.68
C THR A 14 44.15 -7.52 -3.63
N LEU A 15 44.75 -6.92 -2.58
CA LEU A 15 44.00 -6.22 -1.53
C LEU A 15 43.26 -5.00 -2.10
N ALA A 16 43.90 -4.25 -3.02
CA ALA A 16 43.25 -3.14 -3.70
C ALA A 16 42.05 -3.61 -4.52
N VAL A 17 42.19 -4.70 -5.29
CA VAL A 17 41.06 -5.28 -6.05
C VAL A 17 39.92 -5.71 -5.13
N PHE A 18 40.21 -6.44 -4.04
CA PHE A 18 39.18 -6.82 -3.06
C PHE A 18 38.50 -5.59 -2.46
N TYR A 19 39.26 -4.56 -2.09
CA TYR A 19 38.69 -3.31 -1.60
C TYR A 19 37.76 -2.65 -2.63
N PHE A 20 38.17 -2.54 -3.90
CA PHE A 20 37.32 -1.99 -4.95
C PHE A 20 36.03 -2.81 -5.15
N VAL A 21 36.11 -4.14 -5.12
CA VAL A 21 34.93 -5.00 -5.20
C VAL A 21 33.99 -4.75 -4.02
N LEU A 22 34.51 -4.66 -2.79
CA LEU A 22 33.71 -4.34 -1.60
C LEU A 22 33.06 -2.96 -1.69
N VAL A 23 33.77 -1.95 -2.20
CA VAL A 23 33.22 -0.60 -2.41
C VAL A 23 32.07 -0.63 -3.42
N ILE A 24 32.21 -1.36 -4.53
CA ILE A 24 31.14 -1.50 -5.53
C ILE A 24 29.92 -2.21 -4.94
N ILE A 25 30.11 -3.33 -4.23
CA ILE A 25 29.02 -4.06 -3.56
C ILE A 25 28.29 -3.13 -2.57
N ARG A 26 29.05 -2.38 -1.77
CA ARG A 26 28.50 -1.46 -0.77
C ARG A 26 27.75 -0.29 -1.41
N MET A 27 28.22 0.20 -2.56
CA MET A 27 27.56 1.24 -3.33
C MET A 27 26.19 0.78 -3.84
N PHE A 28 26.10 -0.41 -4.44
CA PHE A 28 24.81 -0.98 -4.86
C PHE A 28 23.86 -1.24 -3.68
N HIS A 29 24.38 -1.75 -2.56
CA HIS A 29 23.58 -1.96 -1.36
C HIS A 29 22.95 -0.65 -0.85
N PHE A 30 23.74 0.42 -0.70
CA PHE A 30 23.20 1.71 -0.24
C PHE A 30 22.25 2.35 -1.25
N TYR A 31 22.54 2.24 -2.55
CA TYR A 31 21.61 2.73 -3.57
C TYR A 31 20.23 2.04 -3.49
N ASN A 32 20.21 0.72 -3.29
CA ASN A 32 18.96 -0.02 -3.09
C ASN A 32 18.27 0.37 -1.76
N LEU A 33 19.03 0.59 -0.70
CA LEU A 33 18.50 1.04 0.59
C LEU A 33 17.83 2.42 0.47
N ASP A 34 18.48 3.39 -0.19
CA ASP A 34 17.95 4.74 -0.39
C ASP A 34 16.64 4.70 -1.20
N LYS A 35 16.60 3.91 -2.28
CA LYS A 35 15.37 3.70 -3.07
C LYS A 35 14.24 3.08 -2.26
N THR A 36 14.57 2.10 -1.43
CA THR A 36 13.59 1.44 -0.57
C THR A 36 13.01 2.44 0.41
N ASN A 37 13.85 3.20 1.11
CA ASN A 37 13.43 4.22 2.05
C ASN A 37 12.56 5.31 1.40
N GLU A 38 12.93 5.77 0.19
CA GLU A 38 12.14 6.74 -0.57
C GLU A 38 10.74 6.18 -0.91
N GLN A 39 10.68 4.94 -1.40
CA GLN A 39 9.44 4.29 -1.76
C GLN A 39 8.56 3.99 -0.53
N VAL A 40 9.14 3.57 0.59
CA VAL A 40 8.45 3.38 1.88
C VAL A 40 7.88 4.71 2.38
N ALA A 41 8.67 5.79 2.33
CA ALA A 41 8.18 7.12 2.70
C ALA A 41 7.01 7.56 1.81
N LYS A 42 7.05 7.24 0.50
CA LYS A 42 5.94 7.51 -0.41
C LYS A 42 4.69 6.70 -0.07
N ILE A 43 4.83 5.42 0.28
CA ILE A 43 3.72 4.55 0.72
C ILE A 43 3.04 5.18 1.94
N HIS A 44 3.79 5.50 2.99
CA HIS A 44 3.24 6.09 4.21
C HIS A 44 2.65 7.49 4.01
N ASN A 45 3.12 8.26 3.03
CA ASN A 45 2.58 9.59 2.71
C ASN A 45 1.36 9.55 1.78
N THR A 46 1.07 8.39 1.15
CA THR A 46 -0.12 8.23 0.31
C THR A 46 -1.32 8.03 1.24
N LYS A 47 -2.01 9.13 1.57
CA LYS A 47 -3.12 9.17 2.51
C LYS A 47 -4.27 9.99 1.95
N LEU A 48 -5.47 9.69 2.43
CA LEU A 48 -6.65 10.48 2.14
C LEU A 48 -6.60 11.86 2.79
N THR A 49 -7.23 12.82 2.12
CA THR A 49 -7.56 14.11 2.69
C THR A 49 -9.05 14.19 3.05
N MET A 50 -9.41 15.15 3.89
CA MET A 50 -10.80 15.39 4.25
C MET A 50 -11.66 15.80 3.04
N ASP A 51 -11.07 16.52 2.08
CA ASP A 51 -11.74 16.95 0.85
C ASP A 51 -12.18 15.76 -0.03
N ASP A 52 -11.40 14.67 -0.02
CA ASP A 52 -11.73 13.42 -0.72
C ASP A 52 -12.96 12.75 -0.09
N VAL A 53 -13.02 12.69 1.24
CA VAL A 53 -14.11 12.03 2.01
C VAL A 53 -15.45 12.73 1.83
N ILE A 54 -15.45 14.07 1.84
CA ILE A 54 -16.68 14.86 1.67
C ILE A 54 -17.08 15.02 0.20
N GLY A 55 -16.25 14.56 -0.74
CA GLY A 55 -16.56 14.56 -2.16
C GLY A 55 -16.37 15.92 -2.85
N LYS A 56 -15.52 16.79 -2.30
CA LYS A 56 -15.23 18.10 -2.89
C LYS A 56 -14.45 17.97 -4.20
N ASN A 57 -13.63 16.94 -4.32
CA ASN A 57 -12.76 16.66 -5.46
C ASN A 57 -13.16 15.38 -6.21
N LEU A 58 -14.46 15.08 -6.29
CA LEU A 58 -14.93 13.88 -6.98
C LEU A 58 -14.49 13.85 -8.45
N PRO A 59 -13.94 12.73 -8.94
CA PRO A 59 -13.51 12.61 -10.32
C PRO A 59 -14.72 12.45 -11.26
N PRO A 60 -14.56 12.76 -12.56
CA PRO A 60 -15.56 12.40 -13.56
C PRO A 60 -15.66 10.87 -13.72
N ASP A 61 -16.80 10.37 -14.20
CA ASP A 61 -16.96 8.94 -14.49
C ASP A 61 -16.01 8.51 -15.63
N PRO A 62 -15.07 7.58 -15.38
CA PRO A 62 -14.12 7.11 -16.40
C PRO A 62 -14.77 6.23 -17.48
N GLY A 63 -15.99 5.72 -17.25
CA GLY A 63 -16.70 4.86 -18.20
C GLY A 63 -15.85 3.66 -18.65
N ALA A 64 -15.75 3.48 -19.96
CA ALA A 64 -14.97 2.37 -20.54
C ALA A 64 -13.45 2.50 -20.36
N GLU A 65 -12.94 3.69 -19.98
CA GLU A 65 -11.51 3.88 -19.72
C GLU A 65 -11.06 3.22 -18.43
N ALA A 66 -11.99 2.98 -17.49
CA ALA A 66 -11.70 2.44 -16.16
C ALA A 66 -10.90 1.13 -16.19
N ASP A 67 -11.18 0.26 -17.17
CA ASP A 67 -10.65 -1.11 -17.22
C ASP A 67 -9.53 -1.30 -18.25
N LYS A 68 -9.04 -0.23 -18.90
CA LYS A 68 -7.99 -0.33 -19.92
C LYS A 68 -6.62 -0.72 -19.38
N THR A 69 -6.36 -0.43 -18.11
CA THR A 69 -5.09 -0.74 -17.44
C THR A 69 -5.36 -1.40 -16.09
N ILE A 70 -4.36 -2.09 -15.54
CA ILE A 70 -4.44 -2.68 -14.20
C ILE A 70 -4.67 -1.56 -13.16
N GLN A 71 -3.93 -0.46 -13.28
CA GLN A 71 -4.05 0.72 -12.42
C GLN A 71 -5.42 1.40 -12.55
N GLY A 72 -6.06 1.35 -13.72
CA GLY A 72 -7.26 2.13 -13.99
C GLY A 72 -6.99 3.63 -14.09
N VAL A 73 -8.05 4.42 -13.96
CA VAL A 73 -8.00 5.89 -14.02
C VAL A 73 -8.13 6.45 -12.60
N ASP A 74 -7.26 7.40 -12.26
CA ASP A 74 -7.26 8.20 -11.03
C ASP A 74 -7.07 9.67 -11.46
N ALA A 75 -8.17 10.36 -11.76
CA ALA A 75 -8.15 11.69 -12.35
C ALA A 75 -7.84 12.79 -11.32
N ASN A 76 -8.29 12.61 -10.08
CA ASN A 76 -8.06 13.57 -8.99
C ASN A 76 -6.74 13.31 -8.23
N LYS A 77 -6.03 12.22 -8.54
CA LYS A 77 -4.71 11.85 -8.00
C LYS A 77 -4.74 11.63 -6.49
N ASN A 78 -5.85 11.13 -5.96
CA ASN A 78 -5.98 10.79 -4.54
C ASN A 78 -5.48 9.36 -4.24
N GLY A 79 -5.03 8.61 -5.25
CA GLY A 79 -4.55 7.24 -5.11
C GLY A 79 -5.65 6.19 -5.16
N ILE A 80 -6.89 6.57 -5.44
CA ILE A 80 -8.04 5.68 -5.61
C ILE A 80 -8.46 5.71 -7.08
N ARG A 81 -8.86 4.56 -7.60
CA ARG A 81 -9.49 4.50 -8.91
C ARG A 81 -10.83 5.22 -8.92
N ASP A 82 -11.04 6.06 -9.94
CA ASP A 82 -12.25 6.86 -10.12
C ASP A 82 -13.54 6.01 -10.05
N ASP A 83 -13.56 4.85 -10.71
CA ASP A 83 -14.74 3.97 -10.74
C ASP A 83 -15.06 3.35 -9.36
N VAL A 84 -14.03 3.12 -8.54
CA VAL A 84 -14.16 2.59 -7.17
C VAL A 84 -14.62 3.70 -6.22
N GLU A 85 -14.01 4.89 -6.31
CA GLU A 85 -14.41 6.07 -5.54
C GLU A 85 -15.88 6.41 -5.79
N LEU A 86 -16.27 6.54 -7.06
CA LEU A 86 -17.66 6.84 -7.45
C LEU A 86 -18.63 5.75 -7.00
N ALA A 87 -18.24 4.47 -7.03
CA ALA A 87 -19.07 3.38 -6.52
C ALA A 87 -19.32 3.49 -5.01
N ILE A 88 -18.31 3.87 -4.24
CA ILE A 88 -18.43 4.11 -2.78
C ILE A 88 -19.38 5.29 -2.51
N PHE A 89 -19.19 6.42 -3.19
CA PHE A 89 -20.05 7.59 -3.07
C PHE A 89 -21.50 7.30 -3.45
N LYS A 90 -21.72 6.55 -4.53
CA LYS A 90 -23.06 6.15 -4.98
C LYS A 90 -23.76 5.23 -3.98
N LYS A 91 -23.02 4.34 -3.32
CA LYS A 91 -23.60 3.38 -2.36
C LYS A 91 -23.86 3.99 -0.99
N TYR A 92 -23.02 4.94 -0.56
CA TYR A 92 -23.09 5.59 0.75
C TYR A 92 -23.12 7.12 0.63
N PRO A 93 -24.14 7.70 -0.03
CA PRO A 93 -24.21 9.14 -0.27
C PRO A 93 -24.35 9.95 1.02
N ASP A 94 -25.05 9.41 2.01
CA ASP A 94 -25.38 10.14 3.24
C ASP A 94 -24.32 9.99 4.34
N SER A 95 -23.39 9.03 4.19
CA SER A 95 -22.46 8.64 5.26
C SER A 95 -21.02 8.99 4.96
N ALA A 96 -20.59 10.20 5.36
CA ALA A 96 -19.18 10.60 5.25
C ALA A 96 -18.27 9.69 6.09
N LYS A 97 -18.75 9.22 7.26
CA LYS A 97 -18.03 8.27 8.10
C LYS A 97 -17.75 6.95 7.38
N ILE A 98 -18.75 6.33 6.77
CA ILE A 98 -18.57 5.06 6.04
C ILE A 98 -17.67 5.29 4.82
N ARG A 99 -17.86 6.38 4.09
CA ARG A 99 -16.99 6.70 2.95
C ARG A 99 -15.53 6.84 3.37
N ALA A 100 -15.24 7.53 4.47
CA ALA A 100 -13.87 7.73 4.95
C ALA A 100 -13.11 6.41 5.07
N VAL A 101 -13.70 5.42 5.74
CA VAL A 101 -13.04 4.14 5.99
C VAL A 101 -13.01 3.23 4.76
N LEU A 102 -14.03 3.28 3.90
CA LEU A 102 -14.04 2.52 2.65
C LEU A 102 -13.04 3.09 1.63
N LEU A 103 -12.93 4.40 1.54
CA LEU A 103 -11.95 5.07 0.68
C LEU A 103 -10.54 4.76 1.17
N GLN A 104 -10.28 4.78 2.49
CA GLN A 104 -8.95 4.44 3.02
C GLN A 104 -8.59 2.99 2.66
N TYR A 105 -9.56 2.08 2.76
CA TYR A 105 -9.36 0.69 2.36
C TYR A 105 -9.14 0.55 0.84
N ALA A 106 -9.93 1.26 0.01
CA ALA A 106 -9.76 1.26 -1.44
C ALA A 106 -8.38 1.79 -1.87
N LEU A 107 -7.91 2.89 -1.25
CA LEU A 107 -6.58 3.45 -1.46
C LEU A 107 -5.48 2.43 -1.15
N ALA A 108 -5.59 1.77 0.01
CA ALA A 108 -4.58 0.78 0.42
C ALA A 108 -4.54 -0.45 -0.51
N LEU A 109 -5.67 -0.91 -1.02
CA LEU A 109 -5.69 -1.99 -2.02
C LEU A 109 -5.14 -1.53 -3.38
N GLN A 110 -5.43 -0.29 -3.77
CA GLN A 110 -4.94 0.27 -5.03
C GLN A 110 -3.40 0.38 -5.07
N MET A 111 -2.75 0.53 -3.91
CA MET A 111 -1.28 0.54 -3.80
C MET A 111 -0.61 -0.68 -4.44
N GLU A 112 -1.24 -1.86 -4.44
CA GLU A 112 -0.72 -3.07 -5.09
C GLU A 112 -0.47 -2.89 -6.59
N ALA A 113 -1.29 -2.07 -7.24
CA ALA A 113 -1.21 -1.83 -8.68
C ALA A 113 -0.35 -0.61 -9.04
N VAL A 114 -0.21 0.37 -8.14
CA VAL A 114 0.40 1.68 -8.44
C VAL A 114 1.77 1.90 -7.80
N GLN A 115 2.09 1.22 -6.70
CA GLN A 115 3.38 1.40 -6.02
C GLN A 115 4.48 0.59 -6.71
N GLU A 116 5.68 1.14 -6.73
CA GLU A 116 6.85 0.44 -7.28
C GLU A 116 7.30 -0.65 -6.29
N VAL A 117 7.49 -1.86 -6.81
CA VAL A 117 8.05 -2.98 -6.04
C VAL A 117 9.56 -2.98 -6.21
N VAL A 118 10.27 -2.44 -5.21
CA VAL A 118 11.74 -2.40 -5.18
C VAL A 118 12.30 -3.71 -4.62
N ASN A 119 11.70 -4.20 -3.56
CA ASN A 119 12.05 -5.43 -2.83
C ASN A 119 10.88 -5.88 -1.92
N GLU A 120 11.08 -6.94 -1.15
CA GLU A 120 10.09 -7.48 -0.22
C GLU A 120 9.64 -6.46 0.86
N GLU A 121 10.50 -5.51 1.25
CA GLU A 121 10.17 -4.47 2.23
C GLU A 121 9.08 -3.53 1.69
N THR A 122 9.22 -3.05 0.44
CA THR A 122 8.19 -2.20 -0.17
C THR A 122 6.83 -2.91 -0.31
N VAL A 123 6.83 -4.21 -0.56
CA VAL A 123 5.60 -5.03 -0.60
C VAL A 123 5.01 -5.16 0.80
N THR A 124 5.87 -5.44 1.78
CA THR A 124 5.48 -5.57 3.19
C THR A 124 4.83 -4.30 3.71
N GLU A 125 5.37 -3.12 3.38
CA GLU A 125 4.79 -1.85 3.83
C GLU A 125 3.43 -1.56 3.20
N VAL A 126 3.21 -1.90 1.92
CA VAL A 126 1.86 -1.80 1.32
C VAL A 126 0.86 -2.70 2.05
N VAL A 127 1.26 -3.93 2.41
CA VAL A 127 0.39 -4.85 3.15
C VAL A 127 0.13 -4.36 4.58
N THR A 128 1.11 -3.72 5.21
CA THR A 128 0.93 -3.04 6.50
C THR A 128 -0.15 -1.95 6.38
N GLU A 129 -0.12 -1.14 5.32
CA GLU A 129 -1.15 -0.11 5.06
C GLU A 129 -2.54 -0.72 4.82
N GLN A 130 -2.62 -1.87 4.12
CA GLN A 130 -3.87 -2.61 3.96
C GLN A 130 -4.42 -3.12 5.30
N SER A 131 -3.56 -3.70 6.14
CA SER A 131 -3.94 -4.19 7.46
C SER A 131 -4.45 -3.04 8.33
N ARG A 132 -3.76 -1.89 8.30
CA ARG A 132 -4.16 -0.67 9.00
C ARG A 132 -5.52 -0.16 8.53
N ALA A 133 -5.77 -0.14 7.22
CA ALA A 133 -7.04 0.28 6.66
C ALA A 133 -8.18 -0.71 6.96
N HIS A 134 -7.90 -2.02 6.96
CA HIS A 134 -8.83 -3.06 7.37
C HIS A 134 -9.25 -2.92 8.84
N ASP A 135 -8.28 -2.73 9.73
CA ASP A 135 -8.54 -2.50 11.15
C ASP A 135 -9.34 -1.22 11.38
N CYS A 136 -8.98 -0.15 10.68
CA CYS A 136 -9.72 1.12 10.69
C CYS A 136 -11.20 0.94 10.32
N LEU A 137 -11.47 0.27 9.19
CA LEU A 137 -12.82 -0.05 8.73
C LEU A 137 -13.56 -0.90 9.77
N SER A 138 -12.90 -1.93 10.28
CA SER A 138 -13.47 -2.84 11.26
C SER A 138 -13.85 -2.13 12.57
N ASP A 139 -12.97 -1.28 13.10
CA ASP A 139 -13.18 -0.54 14.34
C ASP A 139 -14.21 0.58 14.17
N ALA A 140 -14.27 1.24 13.01
CA ALA A 140 -15.22 2.32 12.76
C ALA A 140 -16.67 1.83 12.58
N LEU A 141 -16.84 0.68 11.91
CA LEU A 141 -18.14 0.07 11.61
C LEU A 141 -18.65 -0.78 12.77
N VAL A 142 -17.77 -1.57 13.38
CA VAL A 142 -18.09 -2.42 14.52
C VAL A 142 -17.01 -2.29 15.60
N PRO A 143 -17.12 -1.24 16.44
CA PRO A 143 -16.16 -0.99 17.51
C PRO A 143 -16.06 -2.18 18.45
N ARG A 144 -14.81 -2.57 18.77
CA ARG A 144 -14.54 -3.56 19.81
C ARG A 144 -14.91 -3.02 21.19
N LYS A 145 -15.21 -3.91 22.14
CA LYS A 145 -15.44 -3.55 23.55
C LYS A 145 -14.14 -3.06 24.20
N THR A 146 -13.03 -3.74 23.91
CA THR A 146 -11.65 -3.33 24.21
C THR A 146 -10.75 -3.68 23.03
N PRO A 147 -9.56 -3.07 22.88
CA PRO A 147 -8.64 -3.41 21.79
C PRO A 147 -8.29 -4.91 21.71
N GLU A 148 -8.25 -5.60 22.85
CA GLU A 148 -7.92 -7.02 22.95
C GLU A 148 -9.13 -7.95 22.76
N SER A 149 -10.34 -7.40 22.78
CA SER A 149 -11.57 -8.21 22.68
C SER A 149 -11.77 -8.73 21.26
N ALA A 150 -12.14 -10.02 21.17
CA ALA A 150 -12.58 -10.61 19.91
C ALA A 150 -13.94 -10.05 19.49
N ARG A 151 -14.18 -9.99 18.17
CA ARG A 151 -15.48 -9.67 17.60
C ARG A 151 -16.39 -10.90 17.59
N GLU A 152 -17.69 -10.66 17.69
CA GLU A 152 -18.67 -11.71 17.47
C GLU A 152 -18.72 -12.09 15.98
N TYR A 153 -19.14 -13.32 15.68
CA TYR A 153 -19.20 -13.80 14.29
C TYR A 153 -20.10 -12.91 13.40
N SER A 154 -21.22 -12.44 13.95
CA SER A 154 -22.16 -11.53 13.27
C SER A 154 -21.55 -10.16 12.97
N ASP A 155 -20.55 -9.73 13.73
CA ASP A 155 -19.84 -8.47 13.48
C ASP A 155 -18.82 -8.65 12.36
N THR A 156 -18.13 -9.79 12.32
CA THR A 156 -17.25 -10.14 11.21
C THR A 156 -18.02 -10.23 9.90
N GLU A 157 -19.21 -10.84 9.87
CA GLU A 157 -20.05 -10.92 8.67
C GLU A 157 -20.48 -9.54 8.15
N LYS A 158 -20.77 -8.59 9.06
CA LYS A 158 -21.03 -7.20 8.68
C LYS A 158 -19.80 -6.58 8.04
N ILE A 159 -18.64 -6.69 8.67
CA ILE A 159 -17.36 -6.15 8.17
C ILE A 159 -17.06 -6.72 6.78
N ASP A 160 -17.20 -8.03 6.60
CA ASP A 160 -17.00 -8.72 5.33
C ASP A 160 -17.90 -8.17 4.22
N THR A 161 -19.12 -7.75 4.52
CA THR A 161 -20.02 -7.15 3.53
C THR A 161 -19.45 -5.85 2.94
N TYR A 162 -18.78 -5.04 3.76
CA TYR A 162 -18.13 -3.80 3.34
C TYR A 162 -16.82 -4.07 2.59
N ILE A 163 -15.98 -4.96 3.12
CA ILE A 163 -14.72 -5.38 2.48
C ILE A 163 -14.99 -5.95 1.10
N ASN A 164 -15.89 -6.94 1.01
CA ASN A 164 -16.25 -7.59 -0.25
C ASN A 164 -16.81 -6.61 -1.27
N PHE A 165 -17.49 -5.55 -0.84
CA PHE A 165 -17.97 -4.51 -1.75
C PHE A 165 -16.81 -3.78 -2.42
N VAL A 166 -15.81 -3.34 -1.64
CA VAL A 166 -14.63 -2.65 -2.17
C VAL A 166 -13.77 -3.62 -3.00
N GLU A 167 -13.47 -4.81 -2.49
CA GLU A 167 -12.63 -5.78 -3.20
C GLU A 167 -13.22 -6.21 -4.54
N LYS A 168 -14.55 -6.40 -4.64
CA LYS A 168 -15.20 -6.74 -5.92
C LYS A 168 -15.08 -5.63 -6.96
N LYS A 169 -15.01 -4.37 -6.53
CA LYS A 169 -14.78 -3.22 -7.41
C LYS A 169 -13.31 -3.08 -7.76
N GLN A 170 -12.45 -3.25 -6.77
CA GLN A 170 -11.00 -3.17 -6.90
C GLN A 170 -10.45 -4.26 -7.84
N TYR A 171 -10.91 -5.49 -7.71
CA TYR A 171 -10.42 -6.65 -8.48
C TYR A 171 -11.48 -7.16 -9.46
N ASN A 172 -12.09 -6.24 -10.22
CA ASN A 172 -13.17 -6.53 -11.17
C ASN A 172 -12.72 -7.21 -12.47
N THR A 173 -11.43 -7.18 -12.83
CA THR A 173 -10.87 -7.84 -14.03
C THR A 173 -9.97 -9.02 -13.70
N ALA A 174 -9.72 -9.90 -14.67
CA ALA A 174 -8.83 -11.05 -14.49
C ALA A 174 -7.37 -10.60 -14.28
N GLU A 175 -6.96 -9.54 -14.99
CA GLU A 175 -5.63 -8.95 -14.92
C GLU A 175 -5.36 -8.37 -13.53
N ARG A 176 -6.34 -7.69 -12.92
CA ARG A 176 -6.23 -7.15 -11.56
C ARG A 176 -6.18 -8.23 -10.50
N LYS A 177 -6.97 -9.30 -10.65
CA LYS A 177 -6.91 -10.46 -9.75
C LYS A 177 -5.54 -11.14 -9.83
N LYS A 178 -5.00 -11.31 -11.04
CA LYS A 178 -3.65 -11.85 -11.23
C LYS A 178 -2.60 -10.94 -10.60
N ALA A 179 -2.69 -9.63 -10.83
CA ALA A 179 -1.77 -8.65 -10.23
C ALA A 179 -1.76 -8.73 -8.70
N LYS A 180 -2.93 -8.88 -8.05
CA LYS A 180 -3.03 -9.14 -6.60
C LYS A 180 -2.27 -10.40 -6.20
N THR A 181 -2.51 -11.52 -6.89
CA THR A 181 -1.81 -12.78 -6.58
C THR A 181 -0.29 -12.64 -6.74
N ASP A 182 0.16 -12.10 -7.88
CA ASP A 182 1.58 -11.87 -8.17
C ASP A 182 2.23 -10.89 -7.17
N PHE A 183 1.45 -9.98 -6.58
CA PHE A 183 1.91 -9.05 -5.54
C PHE A 183 2.08 -9.74 -4.19
N VAL A 184 1.07 -10.51 -3.76
CA VAL A 184 1.05 -11.22 -2.48
C VAL A 184 2.15 -12.28 -2.39
N GLU A 185 2.54 -12.89 -3.51
CA GLU A 185 3.66 -13.86 -3.57
C GLU A 185 5.03 -13.26 -3.20
N LYS A 186 5.17 -11.93 -3.19
CA LYS A 186 6.42 -11.21 -2.90
C LYS A 186 6.48 -10.68 -1.47
N ILE A 187 5.48 -10.99 -0.64
CA ILE A 187 5.41 -10.52 0.74
C ILE A 187 6.52 -11.18 1.58
N GLY A 188 7.25 -10.37 2.33
CA GLY A 188 8.19 -10.82 3.35
C GLY A 188 7.50 -11.18 4.67
N SER A 189 8.28 -11.35 5.73
CA SER A 189 7.69 -11.49 7.08
C SER A 189 7.13 -10.16 7.55
N PHE A 190 5.87 -10.13 7.99
CA PHE A 190 5.23 -8.93 8.51
C PHE A 190 4.46 -9.21 9.81
N ASN A 191 4.30 -8.18 10.64
CA ASN A 191 3.42 -8.19 11.80
C ASN A 191 2.40 -7.08 11.64
N SER A 192 1.13 -7.36 11.88
CA SER A 192 0.10 -6.30 11.86
C SER A 192 0.37 -5.31 13.00
N LEU A 193 0.50 -4.04 12.66
CA LEU A 193 0.53 -2.95 13.63
C LEU A 193 -0.88 -2.60 14.07
N THR A 194 -1.02 -2.00 15.25
CA THR A 194 -2.30 -1.49 15.75
C THR A 194 -2.85 -0.44 14.80
N GLY A 195 -4.01 -0.71 14.19
CA GLY A 195 -4.60 0.14 13.17
C GLY A 195 -4.99 1.54 13.66
N VAL A 196 -4.38 2.57 13.09
CA VAL A 196 -4.81 3.98 13.22
C VAL A 196 -5.35 4.45 11.87
N CYS A 197 -6.60 4.94 11.87
CA CYS A 197 -7.23 5.54 10.69
C CYS A 197 -6.51 6.81 10.25
N ASP A 198 -6.50 7.09 8.95
CA ASP A 198 -5.91 8.33 8.42
C ASP A 198 -6.76 9.56 8.73
N ILE A 199 -8.07 9.40 8.69
CA ILE A 199 -9.04 10.46 8.99
C ILE A 199 -9.68 10.17 10.35
N ASP A 200 -9.76 11.20 11.19
CA ASP A 200 -10.58 11.16 12.40
C ASP A 200 -12.06 11.17 12.01
N TYR A 201 -12.61 9.96 11.91
CA TYR A 201 -13.99 9.73 11.51
C TYR A 201 -15.00 10.00 12.63
N SER A 202 -14.56 10.28 13.86
CA SER A 202 -15.46 10.50 15.01
C SER A 202 -16.30 11.77 14.88
N SER A 203 -15.82 12.74 14.09
CA SER A 203 -16.48 14.02 13.83
C SER A 203 -17.33 14.03 12.55
N LEU A 204 -17.35 12.92 11.79
CA LEU A 204 -18.03 12.84 10.50
C LEU A 204 -19.52 12.48 10.62
N SER A 205 -20.32 12.91 9.66
CA SER A 205 -21.73 12.53 9.57
C SER A 205 -21.89 11.05 9.20
N ASN A 206 -22.92 10.43 9.79
CA ASN A 206 -23.40 9.10 9.43
C ASN A 206 -24.39 9.14 8.28
#